data_AF-A0A840UQM7-F1
#
_entry.id   AF-A0A840UQM7-F1
#
_cell.length_a   1.000
_cell.length_b   1.000
_cell.length_c   1.000
_cell.angle_alpha   90.00
_cell.angle_beta   90.00
_cell.angle_gamma   90.00
#
_symmetry.space_group_name_H-M   'P 1'
#
loop_
_entity.id
_entity.type
_entity.pdbx_description
1 polymer ?
#
loop_
_entity_poly.entity_id
_entity_poly.type
_entity_poly.pdbx_seq_one_letter_code
_entity_poly.pdbx_strand_id
1 'polypeptide(L)'
;MTADGEKIEERQSPEKPCEIPPDWKANIIAFACHYCAFAAADLAGVMRLSYLPNSKVIRLPCTGKLDHIYVLRAFERGIDGVFVAG
;
A
#
# COMPACT_ATOMS: atom_id res chain seq x y z
N MET A 1 -14.52 -7.73 31.54
CA MET A 1 -13.41 -8.70 31.39
C MET A 1 -12.49 -8.11 30.35
N THR A 2 -11.57 -7.28 30.84
CA THR A 2 -10.60 -6.47 30.10
C THR A 2 -9.43 -7.36 29.65
N ALA A 3 -9.05 -7.28 28.38
CA ALA A 3 -7.74 -7.72 27.91
C ALA A 3 -7.29 -6.79 26.79
N ASP A 4 -6.31 -5.96 27.15
CA ASP A 4 -5.17 -5.57 26.33
C ASP A 4 -5.42 -4.57 25.22
N GLY A 5 -5.22 -3.30 25.61
CA GLY A 5 -4.92 -2.23 24.67
C GLY A 5 -3.67 -2.58 23.89
N GLU A 6 -3.83 -2.78 22.59
CA GLU A 6 -2.72 -2.81 21.65
C GLU A 6 -2.03 -1.45 21.69
N LYS A 7 -0.92 -1.41 22.42
CA LYS A 7 0.06 -0.35 22.35
C LYS A 7 0.65 -0.40 20.94
N ILE A 8 0.14 0.45 20.04
CA ILE A 8 0.71 0.66 18.72
C ILE A 8 2.11 1.24 18.96
N GLU A 9 3.10 0.37 18.94
CA GLU A 9 4.50 0.73 19.09
C GLU A 9 4.91 1.45 17.80
N GLU A 10 4.94 2.79 17.84
CA GLU A 10 5.44 3.63 16.76
C GLU A 10 6.89 3.24 16.49
N ARG A 11 7.11 2.44 15.44
CA ARG A 11 8.43 2.23 14.87
C ARG A 11 8.93 3.58 14.41
N GLN A 12 9.86 4.18 15.16
CA GLN A 12 10.55 5.39 14.76
C GLN A 12 11.23 5.12 13.43
N SER A 13 10.69 5.72 12.37
CA SER A 13 11.29 5.60 11.06
C SER A 13 12.64 6.31 11.08
N PRO A 14 13.73 5.68 10.60
CA PRO A 14 15.06 6.31 10.54
C PRO A 14 15.12 7.49 9.55
N GLU A 15 14.07 7.69 8.76
CA GLU A 15 13.96 8.72 7.74
C GLU A 15 13.40 10.02 8.31
N LYS A 16 14.03 11.13 7.93
CA LYS A 16 13.70 12.47 8.41
C LYS A 16 12.27 12.81 8.00
N PRO A 17 11.38 13.19 8.94
CA PRO A 17 10.05 13.67 8.61
C PRO A 17 10.14 14.87 7.65
N CYS A 18 9.58 14.70 6.47
CA CYS A 18 9.44 15.76 5.48
C CYS A 18 8.10 16.46 5.68
N GLU A 19 8.08 17.79 5.59
CA GLU A 19 6.83 18.54 5.61
C GLU A 19 6.08 18.31 4.30
N ILE A 20 4.86 17.76 4.40
CA ILE A 20 4.02 17.42 3.25
C ILE A 20 3.27 18.69 2.83
N PRO A 21 3.38 19.15 1.57
CA PRO A 21 2.64 20.32 1.10
C PRO A 21 1.12 20.10 1.22
N PRO A 22 0.32 21.12 1.56
CA PRO A 22 -1.11 20.96 1.83
C PRO A 22 -1.96 20.56 0.62
N ASP A 23 -1.49 20.74 -0.63
CA ASP A 23 -2.19 20.32 -1.87
C ASP A 23 -1.57 19.07 -2.52
N TRP A 24 -0.64 18.40 -1.83
CA TRP A 24 -0.01 17.20 -2.38
C TRP A 24 -0.96 16.00 -2.31
N LYS A 25 -1.24 15.38 -3.46
CA LYS A 25 -2.03 14.15 -3.57
C LYS A 25 -1.11 12.99 -3.88
N ALA A 26 -0.85 12.14 -2.89
CA ALA A 26 -0.01 10.96 -3.06
C ALA A 26 -0.53 10.08 -4.20
N ASN A 27 0.33 9.69 -5.14
CA ASN A 27 0.01 8.76 -6.20
C ASN A 27 0.66 7.40 -5.91
N ILE A 28 -0.15 6.40 -5.55
CA ILE A 28 0.33 5.12 -5.06
C ILE A 28 -0.10 3.99 -6.01
N ILE A 29 0.83 3.11 -6.35
CA ILE A 29 0.54 1.86 -7.06
C ILE A 29 0.67 0.69 -6.08
N ALA A 30 -0.33 -0.17 -6.04
CA ALA A 30 -0.36 -1.39 -5.25
C ALA A 30 -0.29 -2.63 -6.15
N PHE A 31 0.77 -3.43 -6.04
CA PHE A 31 0.85 -4.74 -6.66
C PHE A 31 0.25 -5.78 -5.73
N ALA A 32 -0.87 -6.37 -6.15
CA ALA A 32 -1.61 -7.34 -5.36
C ALA A 32 -1.57 -8.72 -6.02
N CYS A 33 -1.15 -9.74 -5.27
CA CYS A 33 -1.30 -11.12 -5.72
C CYS A 33 -2.79 -11.48 -5.85
N HIS A 34 -3.10 -12.36 -6.79
CA HIS A 34 -4.46 -12.77 -7.08
C HIS A 34 -5.12 -13.49 -5.89
N TYR A 35 -4.37 -14.33 -5.18
CA TYR A 35 -4.95 -15.28 -4.21
C TYR A 35 -5.15 -14.68 -2.82
N CYS A 36 -4.20 -13.89 -2.33
CA CYS A 36 -4.24 -13.35 -0.97
C CYS A 36 -4.59 -11.85 -0.97
N ALA A 37 -3.72 -11.01 -1.54
CA ALA A 37 -3.84 -9.56 -1.44
C ALA A 37 -5.04 -8.99 -2.21
N PHE A 38 -5.31 -9.50 -3.42
CA PHE A 38 -6.48 -9.05 -4.18
C PHE A 38 -7.78 -9.54 -3.53
N ALA A 39 -7.80 -10.76 -2.98
CA ALA A 39 -8.94 -11.26 -2.21
C ALA A 39 -9.17 -10.45 -0.92
N ALA A 40 -8.10 -10.01 -0.24
CA ALA A 40 -8.19 -9.12 0.90
C ALA A 40 -8.72 -7.72 0.51
N ALA A 41 -8.32 -7.19 -0.65
CA ALA A 41 -8.87 -5.96 -1.20
C ALA A 41 -10.37 -6.09 -1.51
N ASP A 42 -10.78 -7.23 -2.09
CA ASP A 42 -12.21 -7.53 -2.32
C ASP A 42 -12.97 -7.63 -1.00
N LEU A 43 -12.41 -8.26 0.03
CA LEU A 43 -13.00 -8.33 1.37
C LEU A 43 -13.14 -6.94 1.99
N ALA A 44 -12.14 -6.07 1.86
CA ALA A 44 -12.23 -4.68 2.31
C ALA A 44 -13.38 -3.92 1.62
N GLY A 45 -13.61 -4.20 0.33
CA GLY A 45 -14.77 -3.71 -0.42
C GLY A 45 -16.11 -4.23 0.11
N VAL A 46 -16.21 -5.53 0.42
CA VAL A 46 -17.40 -6.14 1.05
C VAL A 46 -17.68 -5.52 2.42
N MET A 47 -16.64 -5.25 3.20
CA MET A 47 -16.72 -4.58 4.50
C MET A 47 -16.99 -3.08 4.41
N ARG A 48 -17.01 -2.52 3.19
CA ARG A 48 -17.21 -1.08 2.93
C ARG A 48 -16.18 -0.20 3.65
N LEU A 49 -14.94 -0.68 3.72
CA LEU A 49 -13.83 0.11 4.26
C LEU A 49 -13.46 1.21 3.26
N SER A 50 -13.60 2.45 3.69
CA SER A 50 -13.19 3.61 2.90
C SER A 50 -11.66 3.72 2.89
N TYR A 51 -11.10 3.93 1.71
CA TYR A 51 -9.69 4.25 1.52
C TYR A 51 -9.57 5.40 0.51
N LEU A 52 -8.39 6.01 0.44
CA LEU A 52 -8.17 7.12 -0.48
C LEU A 52 -8.17 6.63 -1.95
N PRO A 53 -8.87 7.34 -2.87
CA PRO A 53 -9.04 6.91 -4.27
C PRO A 53 -7.77 7.07 -5.12
N ASN A 54 -6.68 7.55 -4.51
CA ASN A 54 -5.42 7.79 -5.15
C ASN A 54 -4.57 6.52 -5.34
N SER A 55 -4.89 5.47 -4.58
CA SER A 55 -4.27 4.14 -4.70
C SER A 55 -4.83 3.38 -5.92
N LYS A 56 -3.93 2.81 -6.72
CA LYS A 56 -4.28 2.05 -7.93
C LYS A 56 -3.76 0.62 -7.81
N VAL A 57 -4.65 -0.36 -7.87
CA VAL A 57 -4.30 -1.77 -7.69
C VAL A 57 -4.01 -2.44 -9.03
N ILE A 58 -2.85 -3.08 -9.15
CA ILE A 58 -2.44 -3.94 -10.26
C ILE A 58 -2.48 -5.38 -9.78
N ARG A 59 -3.32 -6.19 -10.43
CA ARG A 59 -3.45 -7.62 -10.14
C ARG A 59 -2.34 -8.41 -10.82
N LEU A 60 -1.67 -9.25 -10.04
CA LEU A 60 -0.65 -10.20 -10.49
C LEU A 60 -1.08 -11.63 -10.16
N PRO A 61 -0.66 -12.66 -10.90
CA PRO A 61 -0.96 -14.05 -10.55
C PRO A 61 -0.39 -14.44 -9.18
N CYS A 62 0.82 -13.97 -8.85
CA CYS A 62 1.47 -14.14 -7.55
C CYS A 62 2.52 -13.03 -7.39
N THR A 63 2.91 -12.67 -6.15
CA THR A 63 4.01 -11.73 -5.89
C THR A 63 5.34 -12.20 -6.46
N GLY A 64 5.54 -13.51 -6.64
CA GLY A 64 6.74 -14.05 -7.29
C GLY A 64 6.90 -13.62 -8.76
N LYS A 65 5.87 -13.07 -9.41
CA LYS A 65 5.98 -12.50 -10.76
C LYS A 65 6.55 -11.07 -10.75
N LEU A 66 6.57 -10.41 -9.59
CA LEU A 66 7.04 -9.04 -9.47
C LEU A 66 8.57 -9.00 -9.52
N ASP A 67 9.08 -8.29 -10.51
CA ASP A 67 10.50 -7.93 -10.64
C ASP A 67 10.71 -6.49 -10.15
N HIS A 68 11.88 -6.22 -9.58
CA HIS A 68 12.36 -4.90 -9.17
C HIS A 68 12.29 -3.88 -10.34
N ILE A 69 12.47 -4.33 -11.59
CA ILE A 69 12.32 -3.47 -12.77
C ILE A 69 10.95 -2.79 -12.81
N TYR A 70 9.87 -3.48 -12.42
CA TYR A 70 8.53 -2.88 -12.40
C TYR A 70 8.38 -1.82 -11.30
N VAL A 71 9.03 -2.04 -10.16
CA VAL A 71 9.03 -1.10 -9.03
C VAL A 71 9.81 0.16 -9.41
N LEU A 72 11.02 0.01 -9.97
CA LEU A 72 11.84 1.14 -10.41
C LEU A 72 11.14 1.94 -11.52
N ARG A 73 10.54 1.25 -12.50
CA ARG A 73 9.76 1.89 -13.57
C ARG A 73 8.55 2.67 -13.03
N ALA A 74 7.96 2.24 -11.92
CA ALA A 74 6.87 2.98 -11.29
C ALA A 74 7.39 4.32 -10.75
N PHE A 75 8.52 4.31 -10.04
CA PHE A 75 9.15 5.55 -9.55
C PHE A 75 9.61 6.48 -10.68
N GLU A 76 10.19 5.94 -11.76
CA GLU A 76 10.55 6.72 -12.97
C GLU A 76 9.35 7.43 -13.60
N ARG A 77 8.14 6.89 -13.43
CA ARG A 77 6.89 7.46 -13.94
C ARG A 77 6.26 8.49 -13.01
N GLY A 78 6.93 8.85 -11.91
CA GLY A 78 6.42 9.83 -10.94
C GLY A 78 5.37 9.25 -9.99
N ILE A 79 5.48 7.97 -9.64
CA ILE A 79 4.72 7.37 -8.55
C ILE A 79 5.42 7.70 -7.24
N ASP A 80 4.67 8.21 -6.26
CA ASP A 80 5.21 8.61 -4.95
C ASP A 80 5.45 7.42 -4.03
N GLY A 81 4.70 6.33 -4.24
CA GLY A 81 4.81 5.13 -3.40
C GLY A 81 4.38 3.86 -4.12
N VAL A 82 5.07 2.77 -3.80
CA VAL A 82 4.74 1.43 -4.30
C VAL A 82 4.43 0.54 -3.10
N PHE A 83 3.27 -0.09 -3.13
CA PHE A 83 2.86 -1.10 -2.16
C PHE A 83 2.88 -2.48 -2.81
N VAL A 84 3.45 -3.47 -2.15
CA VAL A 84 3.51 -4.85 -2.65
C VAL A 84 2.96 -5.77 -1.57
N ALA A 85 1.93 -6.54 -1.92
CA ALA A 85 1.29 -7.48 -1.01
C ALA A 85 1.05 -8.83 -1.71
N GLY A 86 1.35 -9.90 -0.99
CA GLY A 86 1.31 -11.29 -1.43
C GLY A 86 0.56 -12.20 -0.48
#